data_AF-A0A517YL05-F1
#
_entry.id   AF-A0A517YL05-F1
#
_cell.length_a   1.000
_cell.length_b   1.000
_cell.length_c   1.000
_cell.angle_alpha   90.00
_cell.angle_beta   90.00
_cell.angle_gamma   90.00
#
_symmetry.space_group_name_H-M   'P 1'
#
loop_
_entity.id
_entity.type
_entity.pdbx_description
1 polymer ?
#
loop_
_entity_poly.entity_id
_entity_poly.type
_entity_poly.pdbx_seq_one_letter_code
_entity_poly.pdbx_strand_id
1 'polypeptide(L)'
;MLKTHLSPVFDGLLWVSMFSCLTLTAQGPEQLAQAADYRELVAGLASPNKNATTTHGGEPHVRFPAGYDVEAQRRIDQTRKELQENFEAALPFLVEALDDKRYCMTVSWAEGDAYYNYSVGAICRDIIASQLEVYRNKIRFSDAPHWNRYNYPLISKQQMKKRDGRRLAELQVEAIDWAINKLDAAGNRQNDDDKTAVAELKKLRTDILESGIPAKPNRLLRPVFRDR
;
A
#
# COMPACT_ATOMS: atom_id res chain seq x y z
N MET A 1 -48.96 31.79 34.87
CA MET A 1 -48.68 32.69 33.73
C MET A 1 -47.24 33.17 33.84
N LEU A 2 -46.32 32.52 33.14
CA LEU A 2 -44.91 32.91 33.10
C LEU A 2 -44.57 33.21 31.64
N LYS A 3 -44.34 34.50 31.38
CA LYS A 3 -43.77 35.01 30.13
C LYS A 3 -42.26 34.81 30.21
N THR A 4 -41.68 34.10 29.25
CA THR A 4 -40.23 34.09 29.03
C THR A 4 -39.91 34.54 27.62
N HIS A 5 -38.98 35.49 27.58
CA HIS A 5 -38.63 36.38 26.50
C HIS A 5 -37.83 35.70 25.37
N LEU A 6 -38.07 36.22 24.16
CA LEU A 6 -37.36 35.97 22.91
C LEU A 6 -35.97 36.65 22.86
N SER A 7 -35.00 35.89 22.31
CA SER A 7 -33.85 36.24 21.44
C SER A 7 -32.80 37.29 21.84
N PRO A 8 -31.52 37.06 21.47
CA PRO A 8 -30.98 37.66 20.22
C PRO A 8 -30.18 36.65 19.37
N VAL A 9 -30.37 36.60 18.05
CA VAL A 9 -29.63 37.37 17.00
C VAL A 9 -28.12 37.25 17.17
N PHE A 10 -27.50 36.33 16.42
CA PHE A 10 -26.06 36.34 16.14
C PHE A 10 -25.87 36.64 14.66
N ASP A 11 -25.44 37.87 14.41
CA ASP A 11 -25.05 38.41 13.12
C ASP A 11 -23.70 37.86 12.66
N GLY A 12 -23.66 37.44 11.39
CA GLY A 12 -22.58 37.70 10.44
C GLY A 12 -21.14 37.37 10.84
N LEU A 13 -20.74 36.10 10.70
CA LEU A 13 -19.35 35.78 10.36
C LEU A 13 -19.24 35.55 8.85
N LEU A 14 -18.60 36.50 8.17
CA LEU A 14 -18.13 36.42 6.80
C LEU A 14 -17.26 35.17 6.60
N TRP A 15 -17.84 34.15 5.97
CA TRP A 15 -17.07 33.08 5.33
C TRP A 15 -16.31 33.69 4.15
N VAL A 16 -15.06 34.09 4.38
CA VAL A 16 -14.12 34.34 3.30
C VAL A 16 -13.80 32.98 2.68
N SER A 17 -14.54 32.61 1.63
CA SER A 17 -14.15 31.54 0.72
C SER A 17 -12.79 31.91 0.14
N MET A 18 -11.72 31.44 0.77
CA MET A 18 -10.44 31.30 0.10
C MET A 18 -10.62 30.25 -0.99
N PHE A 19 -11.08 30.70 -2.16
CA PHE A 19 -10.80 30.01 -3.40
C PHE A 19 -9.29 30.03 -3.56
N SER A 20 -8.61 28.99 -3.06
CA SER A 20 -7.28 28.65 -3.55
C SER A 20 -7.38 28.58 -5.06
N CYS A 21 -6.82 29.57 -5.75
CA CYS A 21 -6.51 29.49 -7.16
C CYS A 21 -5.76 28.17 -7.35
N LEU A 22 -6.47 27.16 -7.86
CA LEU A 22 -5.90 25.98 -8.46
C LEU A 22 -5.08 26.49 -9.64
N THR A 23 -3.80 26.77 -9.39
CA THR A 23 -2.80 26.82 -10.45
C THR A 23 -2.80 25.45 -11.10
N LEU A 24 -3.59 25.33 -12.17
CA LEU A 24 -3.52 24.25 -13.13
C LEU A 24 -2.17 24.41 -13.84
N THR A 25 -1.11 23.93 -13.19
CA THR A 25 0.19 23.82 -13.84
C THR A 25 0.01 22.88 -15.03
N ALA A 26 0.08 23.43 -16.23
CA ALA A 26 0.08 22.64 -17.45
C ALA A 26 1.21 21.62 -17.33
N GLN A 27 0.85 20.34 -17.16
CA GLN A 27 1.82 19.25 -17.12
C GLN A 27 2.54 19.25 -18.48
N GLY A 28 3.87 19.34 -18.45
CA GLY A 28 4.65 19.34 -19.68
C GLY A 28 4.43 18.04 -20.48
N PRO A 29 4.66 18.06 -21.81
CA PRO A 29 4.48 16.88 -22.66
C PRO A 29 5.29 15.65 -22.19
N GLU A 30 6.42 15.85 -21.52
CA GLU A 30 7.21 14.79 -20.89
C GLU A 30 6.48 14.08 -19.75
N GLN A 31 5.80 14.84 -18.88
CA GLN A 31 5.02 14.27 -17.77
C GLN A 31 3.79 13.52 -18.26
N LEU A 32 3.19 13.96 -19.38
CA LEU A 32 2.08 13.26 -20.05
C LEU A 32 2.55 11.95 -20.71
N ALA A 33 3.72 11.95 -21.34
CA ALA A 33 4.31 10.73 -21.90
C ALA A 33 4.63 9.70 -20.80
N GLN A 34 5.22 10.15 -19.70
CA GLN A 34 5.51 9.31 -18.54
C GLN A 34 4.23 8.76 -17.89
N ALA A 35 3.15 9.55 -17.86
CA ALA A 35 1.84 9.11 -17.38
C ALA A 35 1.22 8.02 -18.26
N ALA A 36 1.37 8.10 -19.58
CA ALA A 36 0.92 7.06 -20.50
C ALA A 36 1.68 5.74 -20.25
N ASP A 37 2.99 5.82 -20.02
CA ASP A 37 3.87 4.68 -19.75
C ASP A 37 3.43 3.88 -18.51
N TYR A 38 3.16 4.55 -17.38
CA TYR A 38 2.72 3.82 -16.17
C TYR A 38 1.34 3.18 -16.29
N ARG A 39 0.41 3.73 -17.09
CA ARG A 39 -0.86 3.04 -17.40
C ARG A 39 -0.62 1.75 -18.16
N GLU A 40 0.31 1.77 -19.13
CA GLU A 40 0.69 0.58 -19.90
C GLU A 40 1.41 -0.45 -19.02
N LEU A 41 2.32 -0.03 -18.14
CA LEU A 41 2.97 -0.93 -17.18
C LEU A 41 1.94 -1.60 -16.25
N VAL A 42 0.97 -0.85 -15.71
CA VAL A 42 -0.11 -1.43 -14.89
C VAL A 42 -0.97 -2.39 -15.71
N ALA A 43 -1.26 -2.07 -16.97
CA ALA A 43 -1.98 -2.97 -17.86
C ALA A 43 -1.19 -4.26 -18.15
N GLY A 44 0.14 -4.15 -18.26
CA GLY A 44 1.09 -5.25 -18.47
C GLY A 44 1.19 -6.23 -17.29
N LEU A 45 0.68 -5.87 -16.11
CA LEU A 45 0.57 -6.81 -14.98
C LEU A 45 -0.48 -7.91 -15.22
N ALA A 46 -1.44 -7.70 -16.13
CA ALA A 46 -2.45 -8.70 -16.42
C ALA A 46 -1.83 -9.89 -17.16
N SER A 47 -1.96 -11.07 -16.56
CA SER A 47 -1.40 -12.30 -17.10
C SER A 47 -2.23 -12.86 -18.24
N PRO A 48 -1.58 -13.36 -19.32
CA PRO A 48 -2.27 -14.14 -20.33
C PRO A 48 -2.59 -15.56 -19.85
N ASN A 49 -2.00 -16.01 -18.75
CA ASN A 49 -2.18 -17.35 -18.22
C ASN A 49 -3.54 -17.49 -17.52
N LYS A 50 -4.08 -18.71 -17.52
CA LYS A 50 -5.13 -19.07 -16.55
C LYS A 50 -4.52 -19.21 -15.15
N ASN A 51 -5.31 -18.91 -14.14
CA ASN A 51 -4.92 -19.05 -12.72
C ASN A 51 -4.44 -20.48 -12.44
N ALA A 52 -3.42 -20.62 -11.59
CA ALA A 52 -3.02 -21.93 -11.08
C ALA A 52 -4.08 -22.47 -10.11
N THR A 53 -4.20 -23.80 -10.00
CA THR A 53 -4.95 -24.41 -8.91
C THR A 53 -4.08 -24.41 -7.66
N THR A 54 -4.56 -23.81 -6.58
CA THR A 54 -3.83 -23.70 -5.31
C THR A 54 -4.58 -24.44 -4.21
N THR A 55 -3.85 -25.20 -3.40
CA THR A 55 -4.37 -25.86 -2.20
C THR A 55 -3.63 -25.30 -0.98
N HIS A 56 -4.37 -24.96 0.07
CA HIS A 56 -3.86 -24.43 1.32
C HIS A 56 -4.04 -25.47 2.44
N GLY A 57 -3.10 -25.57 3.38
CA GLY A 57 -3.20 -26.49 4.52
C GLY A 57 -1.96 -27.35 4.71
N GLY A 58 -2.12 -28.56 5.25
CA GLY A 58 -1.00 -29.42 5.68
C GLY A 58 -0.01 -29.84 4.58
N GLU A 59 -0.44 -29.83 3.31
CA GLU A 59 0.43 -30.06 2.14
C GLU A 59 0.12 -29.03 1.04
N PRO A 60 0.63 -27.79 1.19
CA PRO A 60 0.35 -26.72 0.25
C PRO A 60 1.00 -27.04 -1.10
N HIS A 61 0.23 -26.96 -2.16
CA HIS A 61 0.71 -27.21 -3.51
C HIS A 61 0.06 -26.29 -4.53
N VAL A 62 0.79 -26.06 -5.61
CA VAL A 62 0.35 -25.29 -6.76
C VAL A 62 0.44 -26.16 -8.01
N ARG A 63 -0.63 -26.17 -8.80
CA ARG A 63 -0.67 -26.85 -10.10
C ARG A 63 -0.94 -25.83 -11.19
N PHE A 64 0.06 -25.61 -12.04
CA PHE A 64 -0.07 -24.75 -13.21
C PHE A 64 -0.81 -25.47 -14.34
N PRO A 65 -1.67 -24.77 -15.10
CA PRO A 65 -2.36 -25.34 -16.25
C PRO A 65 -1.39 -25.75 -17.37
N ALA A 66 -1.84 -26.64 -18.26
CA ALA A 66 -1.10 -26.94 -19.48
C ALA A 66 -0.90 -25.67 -20.32
N GLY A 67 0.31 -25.47 -20.85
CA GLY A 67 0.65 -24.28 -21.65
C GLY A 67 0.90 -23.00 -20.84
N TYR A 68 1.10 -23.09 -19.52
CA TYR A 68 1.45 -21.93 -18.68
C TYR A 68 2.73 -21.25 -19.19
N ASP A 69 2.61 -19.99 -19.63
CA ASP A 69 3.72 -19.17 -20.12
C ASP A 69 4.52 -18.63 -18.93
N VAL A 70 5.64 -19.30 -18.64
CA VAL A 70 6.58 -18.90 -17.58
C VAL A 70 7.31 -17.60 -17.94
N GLU A 71 7.57 -17.35 -19.23
CA GLU A 71 8.24 -16.12 -19.66
C GLU A 71 7.33 -14.91 -19.48
N ALA A 72 6.02 -15.06 -19.71
CA ALA A 72 5.03 -14.03 -19.38
C ALA A 72 5.09 -13.66 -17.89
N GLN A 73 5.21 -14.65 -16.99
CA GLN A 73 5.30 -14.37 -15.56
C GLN A 73 6.59 -13.65 -15.18
N ARG A 74 7.71 -13.93 -15.86
CA ARG A 74 8.97 -13.17 -15.65
C ARG A 74 8.83 -11.72 -16.11
N ARG A 75 8.19 -11.48 -17.26
CA ARG A 75 7.90 -10.12 -17.75
C ARG A 75 7.01 -9.35 -16.76
N ILE A 76 5.99 -10.00 -16.21
CA ILE A 76 5.11 -9.42 -15.19
C ILE A 76 5.89 -9.10 -13.89
N ASP A 77 6.78 -9.99 -13.44
CA ASP A 77 7.62 -9.71 -12.26
C ASP A 77 8.58 -8.54 -12.50
N GLN A 78 9.13 -8.41 -13.71
CA GLN A 78 9.95 -7.27 -14.08
C GLN A 78 9.14 -5.97 -14.09
N THR A 79 7.95 -5.99 -14.70
CA THR A 79 7.00 -4.86 -14.71
C THR A 79 6.65 -4.43 -13.28
N ARG A 80 6.43 -5.40 -12.39
CA ARG A 80 6.17 -5.15 -10.97
C ARG A 80 7.34 -4.46 -10.27
N LYS A 81 8.58 -4.87 -10.54
CA LYS A 81 9.80 -4.23 -9.98
C LYS A 81 9.96 -2.81 -10.50
N GLU A 82 9.73 -2.60 -11.78
CA GLU A 82 9.82 -1.27 -12.41
C GLU A 82 8.80 -0.28 -11.82
N LEU A 83 7.56 -0.72 -11.61
CA LEU A 83 6.54 0.06 -10.90
C LEU A 83 6.94 0.35 -9.44
N GLN A 84 7.66 -0.57 -8.78
CA GLN A 84 8.16 -0.36 -7.43
C GLN A 84 9.32 0.65 -7.39
N GLU A 85 10.25 0.56 -8.34
CA GLU A 85 11.41 1.46 -8.44
C GLU A 85 10.98 2.90 -8.77
N ASN A 86 9.89 3.05 -9.54
CA ASN A 86 9.31 4.32 -9.92
C ASN A 86 8.06 4.69 -9.11
N PHE A 87 8.02 4.27 -7.83
CA PHE A 87 6.80 4.28 -7.02
C PHE A 87 6.05 5.62 -7.01
N GLU A 88 6.73 6.74 -6.75
CA GLU A 88 6.06 8.05 -6.59
C GLU A 88 5.31 8.47 -7.87
N ALA A 89 5.92 8.25 -9.03
CA ALA A 89 5.31 8.55 -10.32
C ALA A 89 4.24 7.52 -10.71
N ALA A 90 4.42 6.25 -10.34
CA ALA A 90 3.48 5.17 -10.60
C ALA A 90 2.25 5.19 -9.66
N LEU A 91 2.35 5.85 -8.49
CA LEU A 91 1.36 5.77 -7.41
C LEU A 91 -0.08 6.07 -7.86
N PRO A 92 -0.37 7.14 -8.63
CA PRO A 92 -1.74 7.41 -9.08
C PRO A 92 -2.34 6.24 -9.88
N PHE A 93 -1.55 5.60 -10.74
CA PHE A 93 -1.97 4.50 -11.60
C PHE A 93 -2.15 3.19 -10.82
N LEU A 94 -1.27 2.93 -9.86
CA LEU A 94 -1.42 1.81 -8.92
C LEU A 94 -2.72 1.94 -8.12
N VAL A 95 -3.06 3.16 -7.68
CA VAL A 95 -4.29 3.45 -6.93
C VAL A 95 -5.53 3.24 -7.81
N GLU A 96 -5.52 3.72 -9.05
CA GLU A 96 -6.61 3.50 -10.01
C GLU A 96 -6.91 2.01 -10.24
N ALA A 97 -5.88 1.16 -10.26
CA ALA A 97 -5.98 -0.27 -10.52
C ALA A 97 -6.28 -1.14 -9.29
N LEU A 98 -6.46 -0.57 -8.08
CA LEU A 98 -6.71 -1.36 -6.86
C LEU A 98 -7.91 -2.33 -6.92
N ASP A 99 -8.87 -2.05 -7.79
CA ASP A 99 -10.07 -2.90 -7.97
C ASP A 99 -9.95 -3.88 -9.15
N ASP A 100 -8.83 -3.87 -9.89
CA ASP A 100 -8.63 -4.75 -11.03
C ASP A 100 -8.55 -6.22 -10.59
N LYS A 101 -9.51 -7.03 -11.07
CA LYS A 101 -9.68 -8.45 -10.73
C LYS A 101 -9.03 -9.39 -11.73
N ARG A 102 -8.44 -8.89 -12.83
CA ARG A 102 -7.70 -9.72 -13.78
C ARG A 102 -6.55 -10.42 -13.07
N TYR A 103 -6.31 -11.68 -13.41
CA TYR A 103 -5.21 -12.45 -12.83
C TYR A 103 -3.85 -11.84 -13.19
N CYS A 104 -2.93 -11.83 -12.23
CA CYS A 104 -1.56 -11.34 -12.44
C CYS A 104 -0.54 -12.46 -12.23
N MET A 105 -0.50 -13.05 -11.04
CA MET A 105 0.47 -14.10 -10.73
C MET A 105 0.03 -14.94 -9.53
N THR A 106 0.62 -16.13 -9.39
CA THR A 106 0.57 -16.90 -8.13
C THR A 106 1.78 -16.55 -7.29
N VAL A 107 1.56 -16.18 -6.03
CA VAL A 107 2.63 -15.84 -5.07
C VAL A 107 2.75 -16.91 -3.99
N SER A 108 3.97 -17.14 -3.54
CA SER A 108 4.27 -17.97 -2.37
C SER A 108 4.25 -17.09 -1.13
N TRP A 109 3.55 -17.57 -0.11
CA TRP A 109 3.46 -16.95 1.20
C TRP A 109 4.07 -17.89 2.25
N ALA A 110 4.68 -17.30 3.30
CA ALA A 110 5.41 -18.00 4.36
C ALA A 110 6.29 -19.14 3.81
N GLU A 111 7.15 -18.78 2.85
CA GLU A 111 8.18 -19.69 2.30
C GLU A 111 7.66 -20.99 1.67
N GLY A 112 6.39 -21.03 1.26
CA GLY A 112 5.78 -22.20 0.62
C GLY A 112 4.58 -22.74 1.37
N ASP A 113 4.31 -22.25 2.59
CA ASP A 113 3.17 -22.70 3.41
C ASP A 113 1.81 -22.41 2.76
N ALA A 114 1.74 -21.42 1.86
CA ALA A 114 0.53 -21.15 1.10
C ALA A 114 0.83 -20.52 -0.27
N TYR A 115 -0.02 -20.82 -1.25
CA TYR A 115 0.04 -20.29 -2.61
C TYR A 115 -1.23 -19.55 -2.95
N TYR A 116 -1.14 -18.28 -3.34
CA TYR A 116 -2.33 -17.46 -3.61
C TYR A 116 -2.30 -16.91 -5.03
N ASN A 117 -3.42 -17.00 -5.74
CA ASN A 117 -3.61 -16.30 -7.00
C ASN A 117 -3.93 -14.83 -6.73
N TYR A 118 -3.04 -13.94 -7.16
CA TYR A 118 -3.19 -12.50 -7.01
C TYR A 118 -3.76 -11.89 -8.29
N SER A 119 -4.67 -10.93 -8.11
CA SER A 119 -5.12 -10.06 -9.19
C SER A 119 -4.17 -8.89 -9.41
N VAL A 120 -4.32 -8.16 -10.51
CA VAL A 120 -3.59 -6.92 -10.79
C VAL A 120 -3.76 -5.93 -9.62
N GLY A 121 -4.99 -5.71 -9.13
CA GLY A 121 -5.24 -4.82 -7.99
C GLY A 121 -4.63 -5.31 -6.68
N ALA A 122 -4.52 -6.62 -6.47
CA ALA A 122 -3.82 -7.18 -5.30
C ALA A 122 -2.31 -6.94 -5.38
N ILE A 123 -1.70 -7.04 -6.57
CA ILE A 123 -0.28 -6.72 -6.76
C ILE A 123 -0.03 -5.21 -6.65
N CYS A 124 -0.91 -4.36 -7.18
CA CYS A 124 -0.80 -2.91 -6.99
C CYS A 124 -0.84 -2.54 -5.51
N ARG A 125 -1.73 -3.19 -4.73
CA ARG A 125 -1.77 -3.06 -3.27
C ARG A 125 -0.47 -3.54 -2.61
N ASP A 126 0.08 -4.67 -3.04
CA ASP A 126 1.35 -5.21 -2.51
C ASP A 126 2.52 -4.24 -2.75
N ILE A 127 2.62 -3.66 -3.96
CA ILE A 127 3.62 -2.63 -4.27
C ILE A 127 3.48 -1.45 -3.32
N ILE A 128 2.25 -0.89 -3.16
CA ILE A 128 2.00 0.23 -2.25
C ILE A 128 2.36 -0.14 -0.80
N ALA A 129 1.91 -1.31 -0.33
CA ALA A 129 2.20 -1.77 1.02
C ALA A 129 3.70 -1.94 1.27
N SER A 130 4.45 -2.48 0.28
CA SER A 130 5.91 -2.65 0.40
C SER A 130 6.66 -1.34 0.60
N GLN A 131 6.13 -0.25 0.04
CA GLN A 131 6.72 1.09 0.10
C GLN A 131 6.31 1.85 1.37
N LEU A 132 5.06 1.68 1.83
CA LEU A 132 4.53 2.40 2.99
C LEU A 132 4.82 1.70 4.31
N GLU A 133 4.69 0.37 4.35
CA GLU A 133 4.76 -0.40 5.59
C GLU A 133 6.21 -0.78 5.94
N VAL A 134 7.15 0.16 5.88
CA VAL A 134 8.59 -0.03 6.19
C VAL A 134 8.85 -0.56 7.60
N TYR A 135 7.85 -0.48 8.48
CA TYR A 135 7.88 -0.98 9.85
C TYR A 135 7.66 -2.49 10.00
N ARG A 136 7.26 -3.24 8.95
CA ARG A 136 6.84 -4.66 9.09
C ARG A 136 7.85 -5.56 9.80
N ASN A 137 9.16 -5.35 9.58
CA ASN A 137 10.20 -6.18 10.21
C ASN A 137 10.54 -5.76 11.65
N LYS A 138 10.02 -4.61 12.10
CA LYS A 138 10.28 -4.05 13.44
C LYS A 138 9.20 -4.40 14.44
N ILE A 139 8.05 -4.84 13.96
CA ILE A 139 6.95 -5.33 14.79
C ILE A 139 6.95 -6.84 14.77
N ARG A 140 6.94 -7.47 15.94
CA ARG A 140 6.82 -8.93 16.05
C ARG A 140 5.35 -9.32 16.12
N PHE A 141 5.05 -10.39 15.42
CA PHE A 141 3.72 -10.98 15.32
C PHE A 141 3.62 -12.13 16.32
N SER A 142 3.60 -11.85 17.63
CA SER A 142 3.70 -12.91 18.65
C SER A 142 2.41 -13.71 18.88
N ASP A 143 1.25 -13.26 18.40
CA ASP A 143 -0.05 -13.88 18.74
C ASP A 143 -0.83 -14.33 17.51
N ALA A 144 -1.44 -15.52 17.53
CA ALA A 144 -2.34 -15.99 16.47
C ALA A 144 -3.70 -15.24 16.46
N PRO A 145 -4.37 -15.03 15.30
CA PRO A 145 -3.85 -15.08 13.93
C PRO A 145 -3.31 -13.69 13.55
N HIS A 146 -1.99 -13.55 13.60
CA HIS A 146 -1.25 -12.29 13.48
C HIS A 146 -1.27 -11.67 12.07
N TRP A 147 -1.69 -12.41 11.04
CA TRP A 147 -1.52 -12.03 9.64
C TRP A 147 -2.27 -10.76 9.21
N ASN A 148 -3.24 -10.28 9.99
CA ASN A 148 -4.05 -9.09 9.66
C ASN A 148 -3.96 -7.94 10.67
N ARG A 149 -3.30 -8.10 11.83
CA ARG A 149 -3.43 -7.10 12.92
C ARG A 149 -2.86 -5.72 12.56
N TYR A 150 -1.90 -5.67 11.63
CA TYR A 150 -1.16 -4.45 11.31
C TYR A 150 -1.11 -4.12 9.82
N ASN A 151 -2.02 -4.68 9.00
CA ASN A 151 -2.16 -4.22 7.62
C ASN A 151 -2.60 -2.76 7.62
N TYR A 152 -1.87 -1.90 6.91
CA TYR A 152 -2.15 -0.48 6.89
C TYR A 152 -3.50 -0.22 6.21
N PRO A 153 -4.55 0.22 6.95
CA PRO A 153 -5.91 0.26 6.44
C PRO A 153 -6.11 1.40 5.44
N LEU A 154 -5.12 2.27 5.29
CA LEU A 154 -5.18 3.47 4.47
C LEU A 154 -4.82 3.23 3.00
N ILE A 155 -4.53 1.98 2.61
CA ILE A 155 -4.38 1.61 1.19
C ILE A 155 -5.77 1.37 0.57
N SER A 156 -6.47 2.46 0.26
CA SER A 156 -7.71 2.43 -0.51
C SER A 156 -7.77 3.61 -1.48
N LYS A 157 -8.55 3.51 -2.56
CA LYS A 157 -8.69 4.61 -3.54
C LYS A 157 -9.05 5.94 -2.87
N GLN A 158 -10.05 5.90 -1.98
CA GLN A 158 -10.52 7.10 -1.29
C GLN A 158 -9.44 7.69 -0.38
N GLN A 159 -8.72 6.85 0.35
CA GLN A 159 -7.67 7.29 1.27
C GLN A 159 -6.46 7.82 0.50
N MET A 160 -6.00 7.12 -0.53
CA MET A 160 -4.85 7.55 -1.32
C MET A 160 -5.14 8.84 -2.10
N LYS A 161 -6.37 9.04 -2.59
CA LYS A 161 -6.78 10.32 -3.21
C LYS A 161 -6.67 11.51 -2.26
N LYS A 162 -6.91 11.33 -0.95
CA LYS A 162 -6.73 12.41 0.06
C LYS A 162 -5.25 12.76 0.30
N ARG A 163 -4.34 11.93 -0.20
CA ARG A 163 -2.88 12.04 -0.02
C ARG A 163 -2.19 12.36 -1.35
N ASP A 164 -2.95 12.76 -2.36
CA ASP A 164 -2.42 13.14 -3.66
C ASP A 164 -1.41 14.29 -3.52
N GLY A 165 -0.29 14.18 -4.23
CA GLY A 165 0.83 15.12 -4.15
C GLY A 165 1.73 15.02 -2.90
N ARG A 166 1.45 14.13 -1.94
CA ARG A 166 2.34 13.90 -0.78
C ARG A 166 3.57 13.09 -1.18
N ARG A 167 4.70 13.41 -0.58
CA ARG A 167 5.97 12.70 -0.81
C ARG A 167 5.96 11.34 -0.10
N LEU A 168 6.67 10.35 -0.64
CA LEU A 168 6.76 9.00 -0.06
C LEU A 168 7.23 9.03 1.42
N ALA A 169 8.20 9.89 1.75
CA ALA A 169 8.68 10.05 3.13
C ALA A 169 7.54 10.44 4.10
N GLU A 170 6.64 11.33 3.68
CA GLU A 170 5.50 11.76 4.50
C GLU A 170 4.47 10.64 4.67
N LEU A 171 4.26 9.84 3.63
CA LEU A 171 3.36 8.69 3.66
C LEU A 171 3.92 7.59 4.58
N GLN A 172 5.23 7.35 4.55
CA GLN A 172 5.88 6.41 5.45
C GLN A 172 5.81 6.87 6.91
N VAL A 173 6.02 8.15 7.19
CA VAL A 173 5.84 8.71 8.54
C VAL A 173 4.43 8.48 9.04
N GLU A 174 3.42 8.74 8.21
CA GLU A 174 2.02 8.49 8.57
C GLU A 174 1.75 7.01 8.85
N ALA A 175 2.33 6.11 8.04
CA ALA A 175 2.19 4.67 8.23
C ALA A 175 2.85 4.19 9.53
N ILE A 176 4.01 4.75 9.88
CA ILE A 176 4.70 4.48 11.15
C ILE A 176 3.90 5.04 12.34
N ASP A 177 3.35 6.25 12.23
CA ASP A 177 2.50 6.85 13.27
C ASP A 177 1.27 6.00 13.54
N TRP A 178 0.64 5.48 12.49
CA TRP A 178 -0.46 4.54 12.62
C TRP A 178 -0.03 3.25 13.35
N ALA A 179 1.13 2.68 13.01
CA ALA A 179 1.63 1.45 13.65
C ALA A 179 1.93 1.66 15.14
N ILE A 180 2.56 2.78 15.51
CA ILE A 180 2.81 3.17 16.91
C ILE A 180 1.49 3.28 17.67
N ASN A 181 0.52 4.03 17.14
CA ASN A 181 -0.79 4.21 17.78
C ASN A 181 -1.53 2.88 17.96
N LYS A 182 -1.39 1.96 17.00
CA LYS A 182 -2.01 0.63 17.08
C LYS A 182 -1.39 -0.22 18.19
N LEU A 183 -0.07 -0.19 18.34
CA LEU A 183 0.65 -0.86 19.42
C LEU A 183 0.28 -0.25 20.79
N ASP A 184 0.24 1.08 20.88
CA ASP A 184 -0.16 1.78 22.10
C ASP A 184 -1.61 1.44 22.52
N ALA A 185 -2.53 1.35 21.55
CA ALA A 185 -3.93 1.01 21.79
C ALA A 185 -4.16 -0.46 22.16
N ALA A 186 -3.24 -1.37 21.80
CA ALA A 186 -3.37 -2.79 22.10
C ALA A 186 -3.23 -3.12 23.59
N GLY A 187 -2.82 -2.16 24.44
CA GLY A 187 -2.83 -2.30 25.90
C GLY A 187 -1.79 -3.27 26.48
N ASN A 188 -1.10 -4.06 25.64
CA ASN A 188 -0.08 -5.04 26.01
C ASN A 188 1.31 -4.42 26.32
N ARG A 189 1.35 -3.25 26.96
CA ARG A 189 2.59 -2.57 27.39
C ARG A 189 3.45 -3.36 28.40
N GLN A 190 3.09 -4.61 28.70
CA GLN A 190 3.80 -5.46 29.65
C GLN A 190 4.92 -6.31 29.02
N ASN A 191 4.92 -6.57 27.70
CA ASN A 191 6.07 -7.22 27.08
C ASN A 191 7.13 -6.18 26.66
N ASP A 192 8.37 -6.39 27.06
CA ASP A 192 9.50 -5.52 26.71
C ASP A 192 9.80 -5.50 25.21
N ASP A 193 9.38 -6.53 24.47
CA ASP A 193 9.43 -6.55 23.00
C ASP A 193 8.63 -5.41 22.37
N ASP A 194 7.40 -5.16 22.85
CA ASP A 194 6.52 -4.11 22.28
C ASP A 194 7.07 -2.71 22.58
N LYS A 195 7.64 -2.50 23.77
CA LYS A 195 8.30 -1.22 24.11
C LYS A 195 9.50 -0.96 23.21
N THR A 196 10.29 -1.99 22.97
CA THR A 196 11.46 -1.94 22.08
C THR A 196 11.02 -1.63 20.65
N ALA A 197 9.99 -2.32 20.14
CA ALA A 197 9.42 -2.06 18.83
C ALA A 197 8.94 -0.60 18.70
N VAL A 198 8.15 -0.09 19.65
CA VAL A 198 7.68 1.31 19.64
C VAL A 198 8.84 2.29 19.66
N ALA A 199 9.89 2.05 20.45
CA ALA A 199 11.08 2.91 20.48
C ALA A 199 11.80 2.92 19.12
N GLU A 200 11.98 1.76 18.49
CA GLU A 200 12.56 1.67 17.15
C GLU A 200 11.72 2.37 16.08
N LEU A 201 10.39 2.27 16.15
CA LEU A 201 9.49 2.95 15.24
C LEU A 201 9.55 4.47 15.41
N LYS A 202 9.58 4.95 16.65
CA LYS A 202 9.77 6.39 16.93
C LYS A 202 11.09 6.89 16.38
N LYS A 203 12.17 6.12 16.55
CA LYS A 203 13.47 6.46 15.95
C LYS A 203 13.38 6.52 14.43
N LEU A 204 12.86 5.48 13.78
CA LEU A 204 12.70 5.45 12.32
C LEU A 204 11.88 6.63 11.79
N ARG A 205 10.78 6.96 12.47
CA ARG A 205 9.94 8.12 12.15
C ARG A 205 10.74 9.42 12.20
N THR A 206 11.49 9.65 13.28
CA THR A 206 12.32 10.85 13.44
C THR A 206 13.39 10.92 12.36
N ASP A 207 14.08 9.81 12.08
CA ASP A 207 15.11 9.75 11.05
C ASP A 207 14.55 10.15 9.66
N ILE A 208 13.35 9.69 9.29
CA ILE A 208 12.68 10.07 8.02
C ILE A 208 12.25 11.54 8.03
N LEU A 209 11.70 12.04 9.15
CA LEU A 209 11.26 13.44 9.28
C LEU A 209 12.42 14.43 9.16
N GLU A 210 13.53 14.16 9.83
CA GLU A 210 14.69 15.04 9.85
C GLU A 210 15.46 15.03 8.52
N SER A 211 15.59 13.85 7.90
CA SER A 211 16.30 13.73 6.62
C SER A 211 15.43 14.11 5.42
N GLY A 212 14.11 13.94 5.51
CA GLY A 212 13.20 14.03 4.37
C GLY A 212 13.42 12.92 3.31
N ILE A 213 14.19 11.88 3.66
CA ILE A 213 14.53 10.75 2.79
C ILE A 213 13.65 9.55 3.19
N PRO A 214 12.94 8.93 2.24
CA PRO A 214 12.15 7.74 2.55
C PRO A 214 13.05 6.57 2.96
N ALA A 215 12.58 5.77 3.92
CA ALA A 215 13.21 4.52 4.27
C ALA A 215 13.08 3.51 3.12
N LYS A 216 14.02 2.55 3.08
CA LYS A 216 14.00 1.49 2.08
C LYS A 216 12.73 0.64 2.22
N PRO A 217 12.09 0.28 1.09
CA PRO A 217 10.90 -0.55 1.11
C PRO A 217 11.17 -1.93 1.67
N ASN A 218 10.11 -2.58 2.12
CA ASN A 218 10.12 -3.99 2.44
C ASN A 218 10.11 -4.85 1.17
N ARG A 219 10.47 -6.13 1.36
CA ARG A 219 10.53 -7.09 0.26
C ARG A 219 9.13 -7.35 -0.31
N LEU A 220 9.01 -7.34 -1.64
CA LEU A 220 7.81 -7.80 -2.35
C LEU A 220 7.53 -9.29 -2.09
N LEU A 221 6.28 -9.69 -2.25
CA LEU A 221 5.91 -11.10 -2.24
C LEU A 221 6.65 -11.87 -3.35
N ARG A 222 7.06 -13.10 -3.04
CA ARG A 222 7.83 -13.92 -3.97
C ARG A 222 6.89 -14.55 -5.00
N PRO A 223 7.10 -14.33 -6.31
CA PRO A 223 6.34 -15.03 -7.34
C PRO A 223 6.74 -16.50 -7.36
N VAL A 224 5.82 -17.37 -7.76
CA VAL A 224 6.11 -18.79 -7.96
C VAL A 224 6.26 -19.06 -9.44
N PHE A 225 7.43 -19.59 -9.80
CA PHE A 225 7.69 -20.09 -11.14
C PHE A 225 7.63 -21.61 -11.13
N ARG A 226 7.23 -22.19 -12.26
CA ARG A 226 7.36 -23.62 -12.48
C ARG A 226 8.85 -23.93 -12.69
N ASP A 227 9.42 -24.79 -11.86
CA ASP A 227 10.73 -25.37 -12.11
C ASP A 227 10.66 -26.18 -13.42
N ARG A 228 11.62 -25.94 -14.32
CA ARG A 228 11.70 -26.60 -15.62
C ARG A 228 12.18 -28.02 -15.49
#